data_AF-A0A1F8QNK6-F1
#
_entry.id   AF-A0A1F8QNK6-F1
#
_cell.length_a   1.000
_cell.length_b   1.000
_cell.length_c   1.000
_cell.angle_alpha   90.00
_cell.angle_beta   90.00
_cell.angle_gamma   90.00
#
_symmetry.space_group_name_H-M   'P 1'
#
loop_
_entity.id
_entity.type
_entity.pdbx_description
1 polymer ?
#
loop_
_entity_poly.entity_id
_entity_poly.type
_entity_poly.pdbx_seq_one_letter_code
_entity_poly.pdbx_strand_id
1 'polypeptide(L)'
;MAWVCAQCGQGMALDVQKGLTPLPVHYAKGIQPGRRGKPYWVADGQVNLQREVYRSSGKSAQEAVQFWSSPRSFLIPAYSLPQEDLLAQTTRFLLQPPALISGPRAQFEPVTLSMEDIQPVAEFIVMAIEASRKDMLKDIRFSLDLPLPSLWILP
;
A
#
# COMPACT_ATOMS: atom_id res chain seq x y z
N MET A 1 2.28 -3.44 -15.27
CA MET A 1 3.50 -2.60 -15.43
C MET A 1 3.08 -1.16 -15.63
N ALA A 2 3.83 -0.17 -15.10
CA ALA A 2 3.56 1.25 -15.30
C ALA A 2 4.84 2.04 -15.60
N TRP A 3 4.71 3.15 -16.33
CA TRP A 3 5.84 4.03 -16.65
C TRP A 3 5.38 5.47 -16.87
N VAL A 4 6.36 6.38 -16.94
CA VAL A 4 6.14 7.79 -17.29
C VAL A 4 6.85 8.07 -18.61
N CYS A 5 6.13 8.68 -19.56
CA CYS A 5 6.70 9.10 -20.83
C CYS A 5 7.80 10.16 -20.59
N ALA A 6 9.00 9.95 -21.12
CA ALA A 6 10.10 10.90 -20.95
C ALA A 6 9.85 12.27 -21.60
N GLN A 7 8.99 12.32 -22.63
CA GLN A 7 8.76 13.53 -23.43
C GLN A 7 7.64 14.42 -22.89
N CYS A 8 6.45 13.85 -22.61
CA CYS A 8 5.33 14.62 -22.06
C CYS A 8 5.16 14.43 -20.55
N GLY A 9 5.73 13.36 -19.99
CA GLY A 9 5.62 13.05 -18.56
C GLY A 9 4.26 12.53 -18.10
N GLN A 10 3.43 12.10 -19.05
CA GLN A 10 2.21 11.36 -18.77
C GLN A 10 2.55 9.98 -18.22
N GLY A 11 1.89 9.61 -17.13
CA GLY A 11 1.92 8.24 -16.61
C GLY A 11 1.02 7.34 -17.44
N MET A 12 1.50 6.12 -17.72
CA MET A 12 0.76 5.08 -18.42
C MET A 12 0.85 3.79 -17.61
N ALA A 13 -0.26 3.06 -17.52
CA ALA A 13 -0.31 1.70 -17.03
C ALA A 13 -0.73 0.76 -18.15
N LEU A 14 -0.19 -0.45 -18.12
CA LEU A 14 -0.68 -1.55 -18.93
C LEU A 14 -1.76 -2.30 -18.15
N ASP A 15 -2.99 -2.18 -18.62
CA ASP A 15 -4.18 -2.94 -18.20
C ASP A 15 -4.37 -4.12 -19.17
N VAL A 16 -4.60 -5.32 -18.64
CA VAL A 16 -4.67 -6.55 -19.46
C VAL A 16 -5.86 -6.53 -20.42
N GLN A 17 -6.95 -5.83 -20.08
CA GLN A 17 -8.17 -5.79 -20.87
C GLN A 17 -8.26 -4.56 -21.78
N LYS A 18 -7.85 -3.39 -21.27
CA LYS A 18 -7.97 -2.09 -21.93
C LYS A 18 -6.70 -1.65 -22.64
N GLY A 19 -5.60 -2.38 -22.45
CA GLY A 19 -4.29 -2.02 -22.98
C GLY A 19 -3.71 -0.82 -22.23
N LEU A 20 -3.36 0.24 -22.95
CA LEU A 20 -2.70 1.41 -22.36
C LEU A 20 -3.71 2.37 -21.74
N THR A 21 -3.64 2.56 -20.43
CA THR A 21 -4.50 3.48 -19.69
C THR A 21 -3.69 4.61 -19.05
N PRO A 22 -4.20 5.86 -19.04
CA PRO A 22 -3.55 6.95 -18.31
C PRO A 22 -3.47 6.64 -16.81
N LEU A 23 -2.32 6.95 -16.22
CA LEU A 23 -2.05 6.75 -14.80
C LEU A 23 -1.67 8.07 -14.11
N PRO A 24 -2.38 8.48 -13.05
CA PRO A 24 -1.95 9.59 -12.19
C PRO A 24 -0.64 9.22 -11.48
N VAL A 25 0.40 10.02 -11.72
CA VAL A 25 1.71 9.89 -11.06
C VAL A 25 2.02 11.17 -10.29
N HIS A 26 2.20 11.03 -9.00
CA HIS A 26 2.52 12.10 -8.07
C HIS A 26 3.96 11.97 -7.58
N TYR A 27 4.61 13.09 -7.31
CA TYR A 27 6.00 13.13 -6.81
C TYR A 27 6.00 13.83 -5.47
N ALA A 28 6.58 13.23 -4.45
CA ALA A 28 6.68 13.85 -3.13
C ALA A 28 7.71 14.98 -3.13
N LYS A 29 7.42 16.07 -2.40
CA LYS A 29 8.32 17.22 -2.22
C LYS A 29 9.71 16.87 -1.66
N GLY A 30 9.83 15.75 -0.94
CA GLY A 30 11.07 15.35 -0.27
C GLY A 30 12.15 14.71 -1.16
N ILE A 31 11.89 14.49 -2.45
CA ILE A 31 12.86 13.84 -3.33
C ILE A 31 14.00 14.83 -3.63
N GLN A 32 15.22 14.48 -3.21
CA GLN A 32 16.39 15.33 -3.43
C GLN A 32 16.74 15.44 -4.93
N PRO A 33 17.16 16.61 -5.42
CA PRO A 33 17.64 16.76 -6.79
C PRO A 33 18.76 15.75 -7.11
N GLY A 34 18.64 15.07 -8.25
CA GLY A 34 19.60 14.06 -8.68
C GLY A 34 19.48 12.68 -8.01
N ARG A 35 18.58 12.51 -7.03
CA ARG A 35 18.22 11.19 -6.48
C ARG A 35 17.03 10.61 -7.22
N ARG A 36 17.01 9.28 -7.34
CA ARG A 36 15.84 8.54 -7.80
C ARG A 36 14.91 8.31 -6.63
N GLY A 37 13.64 8.66 -6.79
CA GLY A 37 12.61 8.29 -5.83
C GLY A 37 12.18 6.83 -5.97
N LYS A 38 11.44 6.38 -4.96
CA LYS A 38 10.89 5.03 -4.85
C LYS A 38 9.39 5.06 -5.18
N PRO A 39 8.90 4.25 -6.14
CA PRO A 39 7.49 4.25 -6.49
C PRO A 39 6.65 3.43 -5.50
N TYR A 40 5.47 3.94 -5.13
CA TYR A 40 4.49 3.27 -4.27
C TYR A 40 3.11 3.41 -4.87
N TRP A 41 2.36 2.31 -4.83
CA TRP A 41 0.93 2.34 -5.01
C TRP A 41 0.25 2.83 -3.73
N VAL A 42 -0.64 3.82 -3.86
CA VAL A 42 -1.31 4.44 -2.74
C VAL A 42 -2.82 4.40 -2.93
N ALA A 43 -3.51 3.79 -1.97
CA ALA A 43 -4.97 3.79 -1.86
C ALA A 43 -5.40 3.81 -0.39
N ASP A 44 -6.50 4.50 -0.11
CA ASP A 44 -7.14 4.48 1.21
C ASP A 44 -8.13 3.32 1.26
N GLY A 45 -7.77 2.26 1.98
CA GLY A 45 -8.55 1.04 2.07
C GLY A 45 -9.35 0.94 3.37
N GLN A 46 -10.54 0.38 3.29
CA GLN A 46 -11.37 0.06 4.45
C GLN A 46 -11.37 -1.45 4.72
N VAL A 47 -10.90 -1.84 5.90
CA VAL A 47 -10.92 -3.24 6.36
C VAL A 47 -12.15 -3.46 7.21
N ASN A 48 -12.95 -4.47 6.87
CA ASN A 48 -14.04 -4.96 7.71
C ASN A 48 -13.58 -6.26 8.36
N LEU A 49 -13.28 -6.22 9.65
CA LEU A 49 -12.67 -7.34 10.36
C LEU A 49 -13.67 -8.08 11.26
N GLN A 50 -13.67 -9.41 11.17
CA GLN A 50 -14.31 -10.33 12.10
C GLN A 50 -13.25 -11.32 12.60
N ARG A 51 -13.16 -11.49 13.93
CA ARG A 51 -12.13 -12.36 14.53
C ARG A 51 -12.64 -13.08 15.77
N GLU A 52 -12.10 -14.26 16.00
CA GLU A 52 -12.32 -15.08 17.20
C GLU A 52 -10.98 -15.42 17.84
N VAL A 53 -10.87 -15.34 19.17
CA VAL A 53 -9.65 -15.67 19.94
C VAL A 53 -9.96 -16.76 20.97
N TYR A 54 -9.01 -17.66 21.25
CA TYR A 54 -9.22 -18.80 22.15
C TYR A 54 -9.50 -18.40 23.61
N ARG A 55 -8.90 -17.30 24.08
CA ARG A 55 -9.16 -16.73 25.41
C ARG A 55 -9.72 -15.34 25.22
N SER A 56 -10.88 -15.08 25.83
CA SER A 56 -11.56 -13.79 25.79
C SER A 56 -10.83 -12.72 26.60
N SER A 57 -9.56 -12.42 26.31
CA SER A 57 -8.97 -11.15 26.73
C SER A 57 -9.47 -10.08 25.77
N GLY A 58 -10.62 -9.49 26.09
CA GLY A 58 -11.33 -8.55 25.20
C GLY A 58 -10.48 -7.37 24.70
N LYS A 59 -9.38 -7.05 25.38
CA LYS A 59 -8.49 -5.94 25.06
C LYS A 59 -7.85 -6.03 23.66
N SER A 60 -7.29 -7.19 23.29
CA SER A 60 -6.59 -7.31 21.99
C SER A 60 -7.56 -7.32 20.82
N ALA A 61 -8.73 -7.95 20.99
CA ALA A 61 -9.80 -7.92 20.02
C ALA A 61 -10.35 -6.49 19.82
N GLN A 62 -10.54 -5.73 20.91
CA GLN A 62 -10.94 -4.32 20.85
C GLN A 62 -9.89 -3.45 20.16
N GLU A 63 -8.61 -3.62 20.47
CA GLU A 63 -7.50 -2.90 19.81
C GLU A 63 -7.46 -3.18 18.31
N ALA A 64 -7.76 -4.41 17.88
CA ALA A 64 -7.83 -4.75 16.46
C ALA A 64 -9.01 -4.08 15.76
N VAL A 65 -10.20 -4.16 16.35
CA VAL A 65 -11.39 -3.49 15.81
C VAL A 65 -11.18 -1.98 15.74
N GLN A 66 -10.63 -1.36 16.79
CA GLN A 66 -10.32 0.06 16.81
C GLN A 66 -9.24 0.44 15.79
N PHE A 67 -8.26 -0.43 15.56
CA PHE A 67 -7.23 -0.18 14.57
C PHE A 67 -7.82 -0.15 13.15
N TRP A 68 -8.75 -1.04 12.82
CA TRP A 68 -9.35 -1.14 11.49
C TRP A 68 -10.65 -0.35 11.32
N SER A 69 -11.16 0.32 12.37
CA SER A 69 -12.43 1.05 12.32
C SER A 69 -12.42 2.30 11.45
N SER A 70 -11.25 2.75 11.00
CA SER A 70 -11.09 3.88 10.08
C SER A 70 -10.33 3.44 8.83
N PRO A 71 -10.60 4.06 7.67
CA PRO A 71 -9.80 3.84 6.47
C PRO A 71 -8.32 4.06 6.75
N ARG A 72 -7.47 3.23 6.14
CA ARG A 72 -6.02 3.31 6.28
C ARG A 72 -5.37 3.46 4.90
N SER A 73 -4.37 4.32 4.81
CA SER A 73 -3.59 4.49 3.58
C SER A 73 -2.63 3.30 3.43
N PHE A 74 -2.89 2.46 2.42
CA PHE A 74 -1.98 1.40 2.00
C PHE A 74 -0.96 1.99 1.04
N LEU A 75 0.32 1.99 1.46
CA LEU A 75 1.45 2.40 0.64
C LEU A 75 2.27 1.17 0.30
N ILE A 76 2.00 0.58 -0.87
CA ILE A 76 2.60 -0.68 -1.31
C ILE A 76 3.76 -0.37 -2.26
N PRO A 77 5.00 -0.80 -1.95
CA PRO A 77 6.14 -0.68 -2.87
C PRO A 77 5.78 -1.19 -4.26
N ALA A 78 5.95 -0.33 -5.26
CA ALA A 78 5.72 -0.69 -6.66
C ALA A 78 6.99 -1.22 -7.34
N TYR A 79 8.08 -1.35 -6.58
CA TYR A 79 9.39 -1.85 -6.99
C TYR A 79 9.73 -3.17 -6.26
N SER A 80 10.77 -3.85 -6.72
CA SER A 80 11.17 -5.14 -6.14
C SER A 80 11.81 -4.96 -4.77
N LEU A 81 11.33 -5.73 -3.80
CA LEU A 81 11.76 -5.67 -2.41
C LEU A 81 11.55 -7.06 -1.76
N PRO A 82 12.47 -7.55 -0.91
CA PRO A 82 12.28 -8.80 -0.20
C PRO A 82 10.99 -8.80 0.64
N GLN A 83 10.34 -9.95 0.78
CA GLN A 83 9.04 -10.05 1.47
C GLN A 83 9.09 -9.55 2.93
N GLU A 84 10.17 -9.81 3.64
CA GLU A 84 10.35 -9.35 5.02
C GLU A 84 10.41 -7.82 5.10
N ASP A 85 11.18 -7.20 4.21
CA ASP A 85 11.27 -5.75 4.10
C ASP A 85 9.92 -5.14 3.69
N LEU A 86 9.14 -5.85 2.86
CA LEU A 86 7.85 -5.39 2.35
C LEU A 86 6.89 -5.21 3.52
N LEU A 87 6.75 -6.27 4.33
CA LEU A 87 5.92 -6.27 5.51
C LEU A 87 6.38 -5.23 6.52
N ALA A 88 7.68 -5.19 6.85
CA ALA A 88 8.23 -4.22 7.79
C ALA A 88 7.92 -2.78 7.36
N GLN A 89 8.10 -2.48 6.07
CA GLN A 89 7.86 -1.16 5.53
C GLN A 89 6.37 -0.79 5.48
N THR A 90 5.52 -1.68 4.96
CA THR A 90 4.09 -1.40 4.80
C THR A 90 3.40 -1.30 6.16
N THR A 91 3.78 -2.13 7.13
CA THR A 91 3.27 -2.03 8.50
C THR A 91 3.67 -0.70 9.14
N ARG A 92 4.92 -0.25 8.93
CA ARG A 92 5.35 1.08 9.40
C ARG A 92 4.50 2.19 8.80
N PHE A 93 4.19 2.14 7.51
CA PHE A 93 3.37 3.17 6.85
C PHE A 93 1.90 3.14 7.29
N LEU A 94 1.32 1.98 7.59
CA LEU A 94 -0.03 1.89 8.15
C LEU A 94 -0.14 2.49 9.56
N LEU A 95 0.94 2.42 10.33
CA LEU A 95 1.04 2.99 11.68
C LEU A 95 1.40 4.48 11.65
N GLN A 96 2.27 4.87 10.72
CA GLN A 96 2.83 6.21 10.58
C GLN A 96 2.90 6.57 9.10
N PRO A 97 1.76 6.96 8.50
CA PRO A 97 1.72 7.29 7.09
C PRO A 97 2.59 8.52 6.82
N PRO A 98 3.43 8.49 5.76
CA PRO A 98 4.20 9.66 5.38
C PRO A 98 3.27 10.74 4.81
N ALA A 99 3.66 12.01 4.94
CA ALA A 99 2.92 13.11 4.33
C ALA A 99 3.04 13.07 2.81
N LEU A 100 1.92 12.92 2.11
CA LEU A 100 1.84 12.90 0.65
C LEU A 100 1.68 14.33 0.12
N ILE A 101 2.77 15.09 0.18
CA ILE A 101 2.82 16.48 -0.30
C ILE A 101 3.45 16.51 -1.68
N SER A 102 2.70 16.98 -2.67
CA SER A 102 3.17 17.12 -4.06
C SER A 102 4.41 18.01 -4.16
N GLY A 103 5.30 17.60 -5.05
CA GLY A 103 6.59 18.20 -5.34
C GLY A 103 6.93 18.17 -6.83
N PRO A 104 8.15 18.59 -7.19
CA PRO A 104 8.60 18.58 -8.58
C PRO A 104 8.76 17.14 -9.10
N ARG A 105 8.63 16.98 -10.42
CA ARG A 105 8.91 15.72 -11.10
C ARG A 105 10.36 15.31 -10.84
N ALA A 106 10.57 14.01 -10.57
CA ALA A 106 11.88 13.42 -10.35
C ALA A 106 12.04 12.11 -11.13
N GLN A 107 13.27 11.64 -11.30
CA GLN A 107 13.51 10.27 -11.74
C GLN A 107 13.11 9.31 -10.61
N PHE A 108 12.74 8.08 -10.95
CA PHE A 108 12.36 7.06 -9.98
C PHE A 108 12.74 5.67 -10.48
N GLU A 109 12.69 4.70 -9.58
CA GLU A 109 12.93 3.30 -9.91
C GLU A 109 11.81 2.70 -10.77
N PRO A 110 12.08 1.65 -11.56
CA PRO A 110 11.05 1.01 -12.37
C PRO A 110 9.88 0.50 -11.52
N VAL A 111 8.66 0.63 -12.05
CA VAL A 111 7.46 0.01 -11.46
C VAL A 111 7.37 -1.44 -11.94
N THR A 112 7.67 -2.37 -11.04
CA THR A 112 7.68 -3.81 -11.29
C THR A 112 6.40 -4.52 -10.80
N LEU A 113 5.68 -3.95 -9.83
CA LEU A 113 4.42 -4.51 -9.33
C LEU A 113 3.23 -3.97 -10.13
N SER A 114 2.35 -4.84 -10.62
CA SER A 114 1.16 -4.43 -11.36
C SER A 114 0.11 -3.83 -10.45
N MET A 115 -0.79 -3.02 -11.02
CA MET A 115 -1.92 -2.47 -10.27
C MET A 115 -2.89 -3.57 -9.82
N GLU A 116 -3.03 -4.62 -10.62
CA GLU A 116 -3.89 -5.77 -10.36
C GLU A 116 -3.42 -6.58 -9.13
N ASP A 117 -2.13 -6.52 -8.79
CA ASP A 117 -1.55 -7.23 -7.66
C ASP A 117 -1.70 -6.49 -6.32
N ILE A 118 -2.24 -5.26 -6.33
CA ILE A 118 -2.29 -4.41 -5.13
C ILE A 118 -3.30 -4.95 -4.12
N GLN A 119 -4.48 -5.40 -4.58
CA GLN A 119 -5.49 -5.99 -3.71
C GLN A 119 -4.94 -7.21 -2.93
N PRO A 120 -4.38 -8.27 -3.57
CA PRO A 120 -3.88 -9.41 -2.83
C PRO A 120 -2.69 -9.06 -1.92
N VAL A 121 -1.82 -8.11 -2.30
CA VAL A 121 -0.73 -7.65 -1.43
C VAL A 121 -1.28 -6.91 -0.20
N ALA A 122 -2.30 -6.06 -0.36
CA ALA A 122 -2.94 -5.38 0.75
C ALA A 122 -3.63 -6.35 1.71
N GLU A 123 -4.33 -7.35 1.19
CA GLU A 123 -4.94 -8.43 1.98
C GLU A 123 -3.89 -9.24 2.76
N PHE A 124 -2.76 -9.55 2.12
CA PHE A 124 -1.63 -10.19 2.78
C PHE A 124 -1.07 -9.34 3.94
N ILE A 125 -0.95 -8.02 3.77
CA ILE A 125 -0.51 -7.11 4.84
C ILE A 125 -1.49 -7.11 6.01
N VAL A 126 -2.80 -7.05 5.74
CA VAL A 126 -3.84 -7.14 6.81
C VAL A 126 -3.68 -8.44 7.58
N MET A 127 -3.57 -9.56 6.87
CA MET A 127 -3.40 -10.88 7.49
C MET A 127 -2.12 -10.97 8.32
N ALA A 128 -1.00 -10.45 7.81
CA ALA A 128 0.28 -10.44 8.52
C ALA A 128 0.22 -9.61 9.81
N ILE A 129 -0.42 -8.44 9.79
CA ILE A 129 -0.61 -7.62 10.98
C ILE A 129 -1.45 -8.37 12.01
N GLU A 130 -2.57 -8.95 11.59
CA GLU A 130 -3.46 -9.65 12.51
C GLU A 130 -2.83 -10.93 13.08
N ALA A 131 -2.07 -11.66 12.28
CA ALA A 131 -1.31 -12.82 12.73
C ALA A 131 -0.14 -12.46 13.69
N SER A 132 0.40 -11.23 13.59
CA SER A 132 1.47 -10.77 14.48
C SER A 132 0.98 -10.43 15.90
N ARG A 133 -0.34 -10.32 16.09
CA ARG A 133 -0.92 -10.06 17.42
C ARG A 133 -0.76 -11.29 18.30
N LYS A 134 -0.25 -11.08 19.50
CA LYS A 134 0.05 -12.16 20.46
C LYS A 134 -1.20 -12.56 21.28
N ASP A 135 -2.31 -12.85 20.60
CA ASP A 135 -3.63 -12.98 21.25
C ASP A 135 -4.38 -14.29 20.98
N MET A 136 -3.65 -15.36 20.61
CA MET A 136 -4.23 -16.70 20.37
C MET A 136 -5.44 -16.65 19.43
N LEU A 137 -5.25 -16.06 18.25
CA LEU A 137 -6.24 -16.04 17.17
C LEU A 137 -6.70 -17.46 16.82
N LYS A 138 -8.03 -17.65 16.77
CA LYS A 138 -8.69 -18.91 16.40
C LYS A 138 -9.23 -18.85 14.98
N ASP A 139 -9.97 -17.80 14.65
CA ASP A 139 -10.53 -17.57 13.31
C ASP A 139 -10.43 -16.08 12.96
N ILE A 140 -10.21 -15.80 11.68
CA ILE A 140 -10.22 -14.44 11.14
C ILE A 140 -10.88 -14.44 9.78
N ARG A 141 -11.79 -13.49 9.59
CA ARG A 141 -12.43 -13.19 8.32
C ARG A 141 -12.40 -11.70 8.13
N PHE A 142 -12.05 -11.25 6.94
CA PHE A 142 -12.13 -9.84 6.64
C PHE A 142 -12.48 -9.63 5.18
N SER A 143 -12.98 -8.44 4.88
CA SER A 143 -13.01 -7.89 3.53
C SER A 143 -12.20 -6.60 3.51
N LEU A 144 -11.58 -6.33 2.36
CA LEU A 144 -10.87 -5.10 2.09
C LEU A 144 -11.51 -4.43 0.88
N ASP A 145 -12.12 -3.26 1.12
CA ASP A 145 -12.51 -2.36 0.04
C ASP A 145 -11.33 -1.43 -0.25
N LEU A 146 -10.78 -1.53 -1.46
CA LEU A 146 -9.63 -0.76 -1.89
C LEU A 146 -9.96 -0.06 -3.21
N PRO A 147 -9.98 1.29 -3.24
CA PRO A 147 -10.21 2.02 -4.47
C PRO A 147 -9.04 1.88 -5.45
N LEU A 148 -9.25 2.34 -6.68
CA LEU A 148 -8.17 2.42 -7.67
C LEU A 148 -7.00 3.25 -7.12
N PRO A 149 -5.79 2.68 -7.07
CA PRO A 149 -4.65 3.33 -6.46
C PRO A 149 -4.02 4.36 -7.39
N SER A 150 -3.40 5.36 -6.79
CA SER A 150 -2.53 6.32 -7.48
C SER A 150 -1.07 5.92 -7.30
N LEU A 151 -0.21 6.29 -8.25
CA LEU A 151 1.23 6.06 -8.13
C LEU A 151 1.89 7.28 -7.49
N TRP A 152 2.55 7.10 -6.34
CA TRP A 152 3.34 8.12 -5.67
C TRP A 152 4.82 7.77 -5.70
N ILE A 153 5.64 8.73 -6.07
CA ILE A 153 7.09 8.64 -5.95
C ILE A 153 7.48 9.29 -4.63
N LEU A 154 8.06 8.50 -3.72
CA LEU A 154 8.54 8.96 -2.41
C LEU A 154 10.07 9.03 -2.38
N PRO A 155 10.67 9.75 -1.40
CA PRO A 155 12.12 9.83 -1.24
C PRO A 155 12.79 8.48 -0.96
#